data_AF-X0TSU8-F1
#
_entry.id   AF-X0TSU8-F1
#
_cell.length_a   1.000
_cell.length_b   1.000
_cell.length_c   1.000
_cell.angle_alpha   90.00
_cell.angle_beta   90.00
_cell.angle_gamma   90.00
#
_symmetry.space_group_name_H-M   'P 1'
#
loop_
_entity.id
_entity.type
_entity.pdbx_description
1 polymer ?
#
loop_
_entity_poly.entity_id
_entity_poly.type
_entity_poly.pdbx_seq_one_letter_code
_entity_poly.pdbx_strand_id
1 'polypeptide(L)'
;SCTGGQQRGLFKSGIRGLGDMVGEYGARLATFDCELEDLFRRHYFAPTRSWLETVDRDKGIYRIPWEEAPEPFGVNIVRLVTDEGAREFEVDFSGLHDPDFYSDWRACIVAVGPNGKSRYSPMWNKGRMTMKCLADDSSYWLTVTATPTALYSGNWMRNIYSGRHAYRYPWSVQLSGARPGTPRHIRGEMDLTKKAKRHANGGGWVADSATAATTAYIGPDAMVLGGAQVLDHAIVEDYAVVTDRAVVSDHARVSGRAVVRGTAKVNGYSRTWTSVGGSDVA
;
A
#
# COMPACT_ATOMS: atom_id res chain seq x y z
N SER A 1 -5.78 -21.69 14.66
CA SER A 1 -4.85 -22.30 15.63
C SER A 1 -3.46 -22.31 15.02
N CYS A 2 -2.58 -21.44 15.54
CA CYS A 2 -1.26 -21.15 15.01
C CYS A 2 -0.36 -22.40 14.99
N THR A 3 0.39 -22.59 13.91
CA THR A 3 1.47 -23.59 13.84
C THR A 3 2.79 -22.88 13.57
N GLY A 4 3.43 -22.42 14.64
CA GLY A 4 4.80 -21.89 14.56
C GLY A 4 5.79 -22.97 14.11
N GLY A 5 6.93 -22.57 13.52
CA GLY A 5 7.93 -23.49 12.97
C GLY A 5 8.44 -24.57 13.95
N GLN A 6 8.42 -24.28 15.25
CA GLN A 6 8.75 -25.26 16.30
C GLN A 6 7.72 -26.41 16.41
N GLN A 7 6.42 -26.13 16.23
CA GLN A 7 5.37 -27.16 16.25
C GLN A 7 5.35 -28.02 14.97
N ARG A 8 5.93 -27.50 13.88
CA ARG A 8 6.12 -28.23 12.62
C ARG A 8 7.45 -29.00 12.57
N GLY A 9 8.20 -29.06 13.68
CA GLY A 9 9.46 -29.79 13.78
C GLY A 9 10.63 -29.15 13.03
N LEU A 10 10.51 -27.89 12.61
CA LEU A 10 11.51 -27.22 11.78
C LEU A 10 12.74 -26.75 12.60
N PHE A 11 12.64 -26.64 13.94
CA PHE A 11 13.78 -26.34 14.84
C PHE A 11 13.44 -26.53 16.33
N LYS A 12 14.48 -26.56 17.19
CA LYS A 12 14.39 -26.80 18.65
C LYS A 12 14.12 -25.53 19.50
N SER A 13 14.44 -24.31 19.03
CA SER A 13 14.52 -23.09 19.88
C SER A 13 14.16 -21.76 19.20
N GLY A 14 13.08 -21.67 18.42
CA GLY A 14 12.62 -20.38 17.88
C GLY A 14 11.68 -19.65 18.83
N ILE A 15 11.58 -18.32 18.70
CA ILE A 15 10.66 -17.51 19.50
C ILE A 15 9.23 -17.78 19.03
N ARG A 16 8.47 -18.51 19.86
CA ARG A 16 7.07 -18.85 19.58
C ARG A 16 6.24 -17.58 19.39
N GLY A 17 5.49 -17.52 18.29
CA GLY A 17 4.56 -16.42 18.01
C GLY A 17 5.21 -15.16 17.43
N LEU A 18 6.55 -15.09 17.30
CA LEU A 18 7.21 -13.92 16.71
C LEU A 18 6.70 -13.63 15.29
N GLY A 19 6.61 -14.65 14.43
CA GLY A 19 6.11 -14.47 13.06
C GLY A 19 4.70 -13.89 13.04
N ASP A 20 3.79 -14.43 13.86
CA ASP A 20 2.41 -13.95 13.93
C ASP A 20 2.35 -12.49 14.43
N MET A 21 3.15 -12.14 15.44
CA MET A 21 3.24 -10.77 15.96
C MET A 21 3.73 -9.76 14.90
N VAL A 22 4.79 -10.10 14.15
CA VAL A 22 5.28 -9.23 13.07
C VAL A 22 4.26 -9.18 11.92
N GLY A 23 3.59 -10.30 11.63
CA GLY A 23 2.49 -10.37 10.66
C GLY A 23 1.31 -9.48 11.02
N GLU A 24 0.87 -9.50 12.27
CA GLU A 24 -0.19 -8.65 12.81
C GLU A 24 0.18 -7.16 12.76
N TYR A 25 1.42 -6.82 13.10
CA TYR A 25 1.92 -5.46 12.92
C TYR A 25 1.89 -5.04 11.45
N GLY A 26 2.38 -5.90 10.55
CA GLY A 26 2.35 -5.65 9.10
C GLY A 26 0.93 -5.47 8.55
N ALA A 27 -0.04 -6.25 9.03
CA ALA A 27 -1.44 -6.11 8.63
C ALA A 27 -2.02 -4.74 8.97
N ARG A 28 -1.70 -4.22 10.16
CA ARG A 28 -2.13 -2.89 10.62
C ARG A 28 -1.53 -1.75 9.79
N LEU A 29 -0.35 -1.95 9.20
CA LEU A 29 0.25 -0.96 8.31
C LEU A 29 -0.55 -0.76 7.01
N ALA A 30 -1.48 -1.66 6.65
CA ALA A 30 -2.36 -1.47 5.49
C ALA A 30 -3.20 -0.19 5.55
N THR A 31 -3.49 0.29 6.75
CA THR A 31 -4.30 1.51 6.99
C THR A 31 -3.67 2.44 8.03
N PHE A 32 -2.47 2.12 8.52
CA PHE A 32 -1.86 2.72 9.72
C PHE A 32 -2.72 2.57 10.99
N ASP A 33 -3.41 1.44 11.15
CA ASP A 33 -4.23 1.09 12.33
C ASP A 33 -3.36 0.82 13.57
N CYS A 34 -2.78 1.90 14.10
CA CYS A 34 -1.94 1.92 15.30
C CYS A 34 -2.04 3.27 16.03
N GLU A 35 -1.58 3.33 17.27
CA GLU A 35 -1.61 4.57 18.08
C GLU A 35 -0.84 5.75 17.45
N LEU A 36 0.10 5.46 16.55
CA LEU A 36 0.90 6.44 15.84
C LEU A 36 0.31 6.80 14.46
N GLU A 37 -0.95 6.48 14.18
CA GLU A 37 -1.62 6.74 12.90
C GLU A 37 -1.40 8.17 12.42
N ASP A 38 -1.67 9.16 13.26
CA ASP A 38 -1.51 10.58 12.93
C ASP A 38 -0.06 10.95 12.60
N LEU A 39 0.90 10.32 13.27
CA LEU A 39 2.32 10.53 12.98
C LEU A 39 2.69 9.89 11.64
N PHE A 40 2.23 8.68 11.35
CA PHE A 40 2.49 7.98 10.10
C PHE A 40 1.83 8.66 8.90
N ARG A 41 0.58 9.12 9.03
CA ARG A 41 -0.08 9.93 8.00
C ARG A 41 0.64 11.26 7.77
N ARG A 42 1.11 11.92 8.83
CA ARG A 42 1.94 13.13 8.68
C ARG A 42 3.32 12.86 8.10
N HIS A 43 3.92 11.70 8.33
CA HIS A 43 5.26 11.43 7.79
C HIS A 43 5.20 10.87 6.37
N TYR A 44 4.41 9.81 6.16
CA TYR A 44 4.37 9.02 4.92
C TYR A 44 3.19 9.34 4.01
N PHE A 45 2.21 10.13 4.47
CA PHE A 45 0.92 10.39 3.81
C PHE A 45 0.02 9.15 3.75
N ALA A 46 0.53 8.03 3.22
CA ALA A 46 -0.18 6.77 3.12
C ALA A 46 0.78 5.57 3.07
N PRO A 47 0.29 4.34 3.31
CA PRO A 47 1.09 3.13 3.19
C PRO A 47 1.64 2.93 1.78
N THR A 48 2.88 2.46 1.69
CA THR A 48 3.46 2.06 0.40
C THR A 48 2.77 0.79 -0.09
N ARG A 49 2.23 0.83 -1.31
CA ARG A 49 1.50 -0.28 -1.91
C ARG A 49 2.39 -1.06 -2.88
N SER A 50 2.24 -2.38 -2.88
CA SER A 50 2.91 -3.29 -3.81
C SER A 50 1.93 -3.78 -4.88
N TRP A 51 2.46 -4.27 -5.99
CA TRP A 51 1.69 -4.83 -7.09
C TRP A 51 2.05 -6.28 -7.36
N LEU A 52 1.19 -6.96 -8.12
CA LEU A 52 1.43 -8.33 -8.53
C LEU A 52 1.55 -8.43 -10.05
N GLU A 53 2.52 -9.21 -10.51
CA GLU A 53 2.60 -9.68 -11.87
C GLU A 53 1.53 -10.73 -12.13
N THR A 54 0.91 -10.66 -13.30
CA THR A 54 0.00 -11.71 -13.77
C THR A 54 0.82 -12.86 -14.35
N VAL A 55 0.65 -14.05 -13.78
CA VAL A 55 1.30 -15.29 -14.27
C VAL A 55 0.35 -16.05 -15.19
N ASP A 56 -0.89 -16.25 -14.75
CA ASP A 56 -1.95 -16.90 -15.52
C ASP A 56 -3.28 -16.22 -15.16
N ARG A 57 -3.79 -15.37 -16.05
CA ARG A 57 -4.98 -14.56 -15.79
C ARG A 57 -6.23 -15.41 -15.65
N ASP A 58 -6.37 -16.45 -16.48
CA ASP A 58 -7.57 -17.28 -16.55
C ASP A 58 -7.70 -18.15 -15.30
N LYS A 59 -6.58 -18.54 -14.70
CA LYS A 59 -6.54 -19.25 -13.41
C LYS A 59 -6.45 -18.34 -12.20
N GLY A 60 -6.37 -17.02 -12.38
CA GLY A 60 -6.20 -16.06 -11.30
C GLY A 60 -4.87 -16.21 -10.55
N ILE A 61 -3.79 -16.60 -11.23
CA ILE A 61 -2.47 -16.80 -10.62
C ILE A 61 -1.62 -15.55 -10.80
N TYR A 62 -1.10 -15.06 -9.68
CA TYR A 62 -0.30 -13.86 -9.59
C TYR A 62 0.93 -14.08 -8.71
N ARG A 63 1.96 -13.27 -8.90
CA ARG A 63 3.18 -13.31 -8.08
C ARG A 63 3.68 -11.91 -7.75
N ILE A 64 4.35 -11.78 -6.61
CA ILE A 64 5.10 -10.56 -6.32
C ILE A 64 6.28 -10.45 -7.31
N PRO A 65 6.52 -9.27 -7.93
CA PRO A 65 7.75 -9.02 -8.65
C PRO A 65 8.94 -9.23 -7.72
N TRP A 66 10.06 -9.71 -8.27
CA TRP A 66 11.23 -10.03 -7.46
C TRP A 66 11.77 -8.80 -6.70
N GLU A 67 11.74 -7.62 -7.33
CA GLU A 67 12.18 -6.36 -6.77
C GLU A 67 11.26 -5.81 -5.66
N GLU A 68 9.99 -6.21 -5.67
CA GLU A 68 8.98 -5.83 -4.68
C GLU A 68 8.89 -6.84 -3.54
N ALA A 69 9.46 -8.05 -3.70
CA ALA A 69 9.44 -9.08 -2.66
C ALA A 69 9.96 -8.52 -1.33
N PRO A 70 9.37 -8.91 -0.18
CA PRO A 70 9.75 -8.35 1.10
C PRO A 70 11.16 -8.78 1.50
N GLU A 71 11.90 -7.86 2.10
CA GLU A 71 13.12 -8.14 2.87
C GLU A 71 12.75 -8.73 4.24
N PRO A 72 13.69 -9.23 5.08
CA PRO A 72 13.36 -9.73 6.41
C PRO A 72 12.52 -8.71 7.20
N PHE A 73 11.34 -9.14 7.67
CA PHE A 73 10.34 -8.29 8.38
C PHE A 73 9.71 -7.16 7.56
N GLY A 74 10.02 -7.07 6.27
CA GLY A 74 9.31 -6.20 5.34
C GLY A 74 7.89 -6.70 5.09
N VAL A 75 6.99 -5.75 4.80
CA VAL A 75 5.59 -6.03 4.48
C VAL A 75 5.27 -5.56 3.07
N ASN A 76 4.65 -6.44 2.28
CA ASN A 76 3.95 -6.04 1.07
C ASN A 76 2.49 -5.75 1.40
N ILE A 77 1.94 -4.69 0.79
CA ILE A 77 0.54 -4.30 0.96
C ILE A 77 -0.08 -4.22 -0.43
N VAL A 78 -0.84 -5.25 -0.81
CA VAL A 78 -1.41 -5.41 -2.15
C VAL A 78 -2.90 -5.15 -2.11
N ARG A 79 -3.40 -4.35 -3.04
CA ARG A 79 -4.83 -4.13 -3.16
C ARG A 79 -5.53 -5.35 -3.77
N LEU A 80 -6.68 -5.72 -3.22
CA LEU A 80 -7.59 -6.70 -3.82
C LEU A 80 -8.87 -5.98 -4.27
N VAL A 81 -9.29 -6.25 -5.50
CA VAL A 81 -10.54 -5.78 -6.08
C VAL A 81 -11.41 -7.00 -6.28
N THR A 82 -12.54 -7.05 -5.58
CA THR A 82 -13.50 -8.14 -5.69
C THR A 82 -14.25 -8.07 -7.00
N ASP A 83 -14.72 -9.21 -7.50
CA ASP A 83 -15.62 -9.25 -8.64
C ASP A 83 -16.96 -8.59 -8.27
N GLU A 84 -17.67 -8.08 -9.27
CA GLU A 84 -18.94 -7.40 -9.07
C GLU A 84 -19.96 -8.35 -8.41
N GLY A 85 -20.53 -7.93 -7.27
CA GLY A 85 -21.51 -8.73 -6.52
C GLY A 85 -20.92 -9.89 -5.71
N ALA A 86 -19.59 -10.02 -5.62
CA ALA A 86 -18.96 -11.04 -4.78
C ALA A 86 -19.37 -10.89 -3.30
N ARG A 87 -19.79 -11.99 -2.67
CA ARG A 87 -20.11 -12.06 -1.23
C ARG A 87 -18.95 -12.55 -0.39
N GLU A 88 -17.98 -13.19 -1.04
CA GLU A 88 -16.71 -13.62 -0.49
C GLU A 88 -15.69 -13.76 -1.62
N PHE A 89 -14.42 -13.76 -1.26
CA PHE A 89 -13.32 -14.12 -2.14
C PHE A 89 -12.30 -14.96 -1.39
N GLU A 90 -11.46 -15.68 -2.15
CA GLU A 90 -10.43 -16.57 -1.64
C GLU A 90 -9.04 -16.14 -2.11
N VAL A 91 -8.06 -16.30 -1.22
CA VAL A 91 -6.62 -16.17 -1.49
C VAL A 91 -5.95 -17.51 -1.14
N ASP A 92 -5.48 -18.24 -2.15
CA ASP A 92 -4.60 -19.40 -1.97
C ASP A 92 -3.15 -18.94 -2.03
N PHE A 93 -2.49 -18.88 -0.88
CA PHE A 93 -1.15 -18.31 -0.73
C PHE A 93 -0.06 -19.38 -0.77
N SER A 94 0.99 -19.12 -1.53
CA SER A 94 2.19 -19.96 -1.59
C SER A 94 3.45 -19.12 -1.56
N GLY A 95 4.16 -19.13 -0.43
CA GLY A 95 5.52 -18.63 -0.34
C GLY A 95 6.51 -19.54 -1.08
N LEU A 96 7.47 -18.96 -1.79
CA LEU A 96 8.52 -19.70 -2.47
C LEU A 96 9.59 -20.09 -1.45
N HIS A 97 9.32 -21.17 -0.72
CA HIS A 97 10.16 -21.59 0.40
C HIS A 97 11.56 -22.00 -0.07
N ASP A 98 12.57 -21.33 0.46
CA ASP A 98 13.97 -21.72 0.34
C ASP A 98 14.48 -22.21 1.72
N PRO A 99 14.82 -23.51 1.86
CA PRO A 99 15.30 -24.07 3.11
C PRO A 99 16.65 -23.49 3.55
N ASP A 100 17.49 -23.02 2.63
CA ASP A 100 18.81 -22.46 2.96
C ASP A 100 18.70 -21.04 3.55
N PHE A 101 17.57 -20.37 3.32
CA PHE A 101 17.30 -19.00 3.79
C PHE A 101 16.20 -18.93 4.85
N TYR A 102 15.78 -20.05 5.42
CA TYR A 102 14.83 -20.12 6.53
C TYR A 102 13.52 -19.35 6.27
N SER A 103 13.11 -19.25 5.01
CA SER A 103 12.02 -18.39 4.56
C SER A 103 10.68 -18.80 5.15
N ASP A 104 9.93 -17.84 5.67
CA ASP A 104 8.56 -18.02 6.12
C ASP A 104 7.82 -16.68 5.98
N TRP A 105 6.50 -16.71 5.98
CA TRP A 105 5.66 -15.53 5.75
C TRP A 105 4.46 -15.51 6.68
N ARG A 106 3.88 -14.33 6.88
CA ARG A 106 2.50 -14.19 7.38
C ARG A 106 1.67 -13.34 6.43
N ALA A 107 0.61 -13.94 5.92
CA ALA A 107 -0.41 -13.31 5.12
C ALA A 107 -1.63 -12.95 5.99
N CYS A 108 -2.26 -11.82 5.69
CA CYS A 108 -3.52 -11.37 6.26
C CYS A 108 -4.38 -10.68 5.20
N ILE A 109 -5.68 -10.98 5.17
CA ILE A 109 -6.66 -10.20 4.41
C ILE A 109 -7.20 -9.11 5.34
N VAL A 110 -7.09 -7.86 4.91
CA VAL A 110 -7.59 -6.68 5.62
C VAL A 110 -8.78 -6.13 4.84
N ALA A 111 -9.97 -6.12 5.43
CA ALA A 111 -11.15 -5.46 4.90
C ALA A 111 -11.37 -4.15 5.66
N VAL A 112 -11.59 -3.04 4.95
CA VAL A 112 -11.79 -1.72 5.54
C VAL A 112 -13.25 -1.33 5.40
N GLY A 113 -13.93 -1.11 6.52
CA GLY A 113 -15.33 -0.65 6.54
C GLY A 113 -15.47 0.85 6.22
N PRO A 114 -16.70 1.37 6.14
CA PRO A 114 -16.99 2.74 5.69
C PRO A 114 -16.43 3.86 6.58
N ASN A 115 -16.10 3.54 7.83
CA ASN A 115 -15.53 4.48 8.80
C ASN A 115 -14.00 4.28 8.97
N GLY A 116 -13.34 3.57 8.05
CA GLY A 116 -11.91 3.23 8.16
C GLY A 116 -11.61 2.07 9.14
N LYS A 117 -12.61 1.60 9.89
CA LYS A 117 -12.45 0.46 10.81
C LYS A 117 -12.12 -0.82 10.03
N SER A 118 -10.98 -1.42 10.37
CA SER A 118 -10.47 -2.60 9.68
C SER A 118 -10.95 -3.91 10.34
N ARG A 119 -11.18 -4.94 9.51
CA ARG A 119 -11.42 -6.34 9.89
C ARG A 119 -10.30 -7.18 9.29
N TYR A 120 -9.81 -8.14 10.08
CA TYR A 120 -8.66 -8.95 9.72
C TYR A 120 -9.05 -10.42 9.63
N SER A 121 -8.55 -11.14 8.63
CA SER A 121 -8.57 -12.60 8.66
C SER A 121 -7.59 -13.13 9.74
N PRO A 122 -7.69 -14.40 10.13
CA PRO A 122 -6.59 -15.06 10.84
C PRO A 122 -5.29 -14.97 10.03
N MET A 123 -4.14 -14.95 10.71
CA MET A 123 -2.83 -15.07 10.05
C MET A 123 -2.67 -16.46 9.45
N TRP A 124 -2.16 -16.54 8.23
CA TRP A 124 -1.79 -17.81 7.61
C TRP A 124 -0.48 -17.67 6.82
N ASN A 125 0.16 -18.80 6.53
CA ASN A 125 1.46 -18.81 5.83
C ASN A 125 1.50 -19.71 4.59
N LYS A 126 0.44 -20.48 4.34
CA LYS A 126 0.28 -21.33 3.16
C LYS A 126 -1.18 -21.73 3.02
N GLY A 127 -1.61 -21.94 1.78
CA GLY A 127 -2.94 -22.42 1.46
C GLY A 127 -3.98 -21.31 1.47
N ARG A 128 -5.24 -21.74 1.55
CA ARG A 128 -6.41 -20.91 1.32
C ARG A 128 -6.84 -20.12 2.55
N MET A 129 -7.25 -18.89 2.32
CA MET A 129 -7.99 -18.06 3.26
C MET A 129 -9.11 -17.32 2.53
N THR A 130 -10.28 -17.27 3.14
CA THR A 130 -11.46 -16.57 2.61
C THR A 130 -11.76 -15.32 3.40
N MET A 131 -12.28 -14.28 2.73
CA MET A 131 -12.83 -13.09 3.39
C MET A 131 -14.24 -12.82 2.87
N LYS A 132 -15.18 -12.61 3.80
CA LYS A 132 -16.53 -12.16 3.47
C LYS A 132 -16.52 -10.69 3.06
N CYS A 133 -17.26 -10.39 2.01
CA CYS A 133 -17.49 -9.05 1.53
C CYS A 133 -18.76 -8.47 2.16
N LEU A 134 -18.63 -7.36 2.88
CA LEU A 134 -19.78 -6.60 3.37
C LEU A 134 -20.16 -5.52 2.35
N ALA A 135 -21.45 -5.20 2.27
CA ALA A 135 -21.98 -4.29 1.26
C ALA A 135 -21.43 -2.85 1.37
N ASP A 136 -20.95 -2.48 2.56
CA ASP A 136 -20.38 -1.17 2.90
C ASP A 136 -18.85 -1.21 3.08
N ASP A 137 -18.21 -2.37 2.91
CA ASP A 137 -16.75 -2.45 2.88
C ASP A 137 -16.24 -1.58 1.73
N SER A 138 -15.24 -0.77 2.04
CA SER A 138 -14.71 0.27 1.17
C SER A 138 -13.44 -0.15 0.45
N SER A 139 -12.63 -1.02 1.05
CA SER A 139 -11.44 -1.58 0.40
C SER A 139 -11.02 -2.94 0.99
N TYR A 140 -10.30 -3.73 0.21
CA TYR A 140 -9.67 -4.98 0.64
C TYR A 140 -8.19 -4.99 0.29
N TRP A 141 -7.38 -5.52 1.20
CA TRP A 141 -5.93 -5.59 1.06
C TRP A 141 -5.42 -6.97 1.46
N LEU A 142 -4.37 -7.42 0.79
CA LEU A 142 -3.56 -8.55 1.21
C LEU A 142 -2.23 -7.99 1.73
N THR A 143 -1.96 -8.22 3.01
CA THR A 143 -0.64 -7.95 3.57
C THR A 143 0.17 -9.23 3.64
N VAL A 144 1.42 -9.20 3.19
CA VAL A 144 2.34 -10.34 3.28
C VAL A 144 3.64 -9.86 3.91
N THR A 145 3.90 -10.33 5.12
CA THR A 145 5.12 -10.02 5.86
C THR A 145 6.10 -11.17 5.75
N ALA A 146 7.36 -10.91 5.39
CA ALA A 146 8.41 -11.92 5.50
C ALA A 146 8.77 -12.12 6.98
N THR A 147 8.68 -13.35 7.45
CA THR A 147 8.94 -13.72 8.85
C THR A 147 9.97 -14.85 8.90
N PRO A 148 11.19 -14.66 8.36
CA PRO A 148 12.19 -15.73 8.32
C PRO A 148 12.43 -16.30 9.71
N THR A 149 12.57 -17.62 9.76
CA THR A 149 12.61 -18.37 11.02
C THR A 149 13.98 -18.36 11.70
N ALA A 150 15.01 -17.91 10.98
CA ALA A 150 16.31 -17.57 11.52
C ALA A 150 16.82 -16.29 10.86
N LEU A 151 17.52 -15.46 11.63
CA LEU A 151 18.28 -14.34 11.10
C LEU A 151 19.75 -14.72 11.04
N TYR A 152 20.44 -14.22 10.03
CA TYR A 152 21.89 -14.33 9.95
C TYR A 152 22.53 -13.59 11.15
N SER A 153 23.27 -14.32 11.99
CA SER A 153 23.90 -13.78 13.21
C SER A 153 25.26 -13.12 12.95
N GLY A 154 25.53 -12.65 11.73
CA GLY A 154 26.84 -12.11 11.38
C GLY A 154 27.07 -10.67 11.82
N ASN A 155 28.34 -10.29 11.86
CA ASN A 155 28.85 -9.02 12.35
C ASN A 155 28.11 -7.80 11.74
N TRP A 156 27.57 -6.94 12.61
CA TRP A 156 26.83 -5.70 12.31
C TRP A 156 27.57 -4.72 11.36
N MET A 157 28.88 -4.93 11.14
CA MET A 157 29.70 -4.18 10.19
C MET A 157 29.64 -4.69 8.73
N ARG A 158 28.99 -5.83 8.45
CA ARG A 158 28.82 -6.38 7.09
C ARG A 158 27.35 -6.36 6.68
N ASN A 159 26.90 -5.20 6.19
CA ASN A 159 25.58 -4.91 5.59
C ASN A 159 25.32 -5.68 4.28
N ILE A 160 25.58 -7.00 4.23
CA ILE A 160 25.29 -7.81 3.04
C ILE A 160 23.77 -8.12 2.98
N TYR A 161 23.08 -8.07 4.11
CA TYR A 161 21.64 -8.39 4.23
C TYR A 161 20.75 -7.18 4.52
N SER A 162 21.25 -5.96 4.34
CA SER A 162 20.46 -4.72 4.43
C SER A 162 20.60 -3.91 3.13
N GLY A 163 19.50 -3.30 2.68
CA GLY A 163 19.48 -2.55 1.43
C GLY A 163 19.59 -3.43 0.18
N ARG A 164 20.28 -2.94 -0.86
CA ARG A 164 20.23 -3.50 -2.24
C ARG A 164 20.58 -4.99 -2.38
N HIS A 165 21.25 -5.61 -1.41
CA HIS A 165 21.70 -7.01 -1.45
C HIS A 165 20.98 -7.92 -0.45
N ALA A 166 19.97 -7.41 0.27
CA ALA A 166 19.17 -8.21 1.19
C ALA A 166 18.46 -9.34 0.45
N TYR A 167 18.45 -10.54 1.05
CA TYR A 167 17.68 -11.66 0.52
C TYR A 167 16.19 -11.29 0.52
N ARG A 168 15.53 -11.60 -0.59
CA ARG A 168 14.13 -11.28 -0.84
C ARG A 168 13.31 -12.55 -0.71
N TYR A 169 12.11 -12.44 -0.13
CA TYR A 169 11.26 -13.60 0.15
C TYR A 169 10.04 -13.63 -0.79
N PRO A 170 10.20 -14.05 -2.05
CA PRO A 170 9.13 -13.98 -3.04
C PRO A 170 8.00 -14.97 -2.72
N TRP A 171 6.81 -14.65 -3.24
CA TRP A 171 5.60 -15.42 -2.99
C TRP A 171 4.62 -15.29 -4.15
N SER A 172 3.66 -16.20 -4.21
CA SER A 172 2.60 -16.24 -5.22
C SER A 172 1.24 -16.47 -4.57
N VAL A 173 0.20 -16.08 -5.29
CA VAL A 173 -1.19 -16.30 -4.90
C VAL A 173 -2.03 -16.77 -6.07
N GLN A 174 -3.00 -17.62 -5.79
CA GLN A 174 -4.17 -17.80 -6.65
C GLN A 174 -5.34 -17.06 -6.01
N LEU A 175 -6.05 -16.25 -6.80
CA LEU A 175 -7.19 -15.46 -6.35
C LEU A 175 -8.47 -15.97 -7.03
N SER A 176 -9.53 -16.15 -6.24
CA SER A 176 -10.86 -16.52 -6.72
C SER A 176 -11.90 -15.52 -6.19
N GLY A 177 -12.75 -14.97 -7.06
CA GLY A 177 -13.71 -13.91 -6.69
C GLY A 177 -13.08 -12.52 -6.49
N ALA A 178 -11.78 -12.38 -6.81
CA ALA A 178 -11.04 -11.14 -6.73
C ALA A 178 -9.84 -11.14 -7.69
N ARG A 179 -9.31 -9.94 -7.93
CA ARG A 179 -8.10 -9.69 -8.72
C ARG A 179 -7.21 -8.66 -8.03
N PRO A 180 -5.90 -8.61 -8.32
CA PRO A 180 -5.05 -7.55 -7.80
C PRO A 180 -5.52 -6.20 -8.36
N GLY A 181 -5.61 -5.20 -7.50
CA GLY A 181 -5.72 -3.82 -7.94
C GLY A 181 -4.39 -3.36 -8.55
N THR A 182 -4.43 -2.37 -9.44
CA THR A 182 -3.18 -1.76 -9.92
C THR A 182 -2.50 -1.01 -8.76
N PRO A 183 -1.16 -0.99 -8.67
CA PRO A 183 -0.45 -0.13 -7.70
C PRO A 183 -0.68 1.36 -7.98
N ARG A 184 -1.09 1.66 -9.21
CA ARG A 184 -1.23 3.01 -9.77
C ARG A 184 -2.48 3.73 -9.30
N HIS A 185 -3.43 3.02 -8.72
CA HIS A 185 -4.57 3.67 -8.11
C HIS A 185 -4.16 4.24 -6.76
N ILE A 186 -3.68 5.49 -6.87
CA ILE A 186 -3.75 6.57 -5.89
C ILE A 186 -3.05 6.35 -4.55
N ARG A 187 -2.18 7.31 -4.17
CA ARG A 187 -1.54 7.30 -2.86
C ARG A 187 -2.54 7.40 -1.71
N GLY A 188 -3.68 8.07 -1.90
CA GLY A 188 -4.77 8.08 -0.92
C GLY A 188 -5.89 7.13 -1.33
N GLU A 189 -6.59 6.53 -0.36
CA GLU A 189 -7.69 5.61 -0.63
C GLU A 189 -8.98 6.38 -1.02
N MET A 190 -9.01 7.03 -2.20
CA MET A 190 -10.20 7.82 -2.61
C MET A 190 -11.40 6.97 -3.01
N ASP A 191 -11.21 5.67 -3.19
CA ASP A 191 -12.34 4.74 -3.29
C ASP A 191 -13.10 4.60 -1.95
N LEU A 192 -12.52 5.06 -0.83
CA LEU A 192 -13.24 5.23 0.44
C LEU A 192 -14.17 6.46 0.41
N THR A 193 -13.90 7.43 -0.47
CA THR A 193 -14.64 8.68 -0.53
C THR A 193 -15.59 8.66 -1.71
N LYS A 194 -16.88 8.37 -1.47
CA LYS A 194 -17.97 8.66 -2.44
C LYS A 194 -18.14 10.17 -2.75
N LYS A 195 -17.13 10.99 -2.44
CA LYS A 195 -17.10 12.45 -2.45
C LYS A 195 -15.92 12.97 -3.26
N ALA A 196 -15.74 12.42 -4.45
CA ALA A 196 -14.69 12.82 -5.37
C ALA A 196 -15.11 12.59 -6.81
N LYS A 197 -14.57 13.41 -7.72
CA LYS A 197 -14.83 13.35 -9.15
C LYS A 197 -13.53 13.35 -9.94
N ARG A 198 -13.58 12.84 -11.17
CA ARG A 198 -12.48 12.92 -12.12
C ARG A 198 -12.43 14.33 -12.73
N HIS A 199 -11.24 14.92 -12.77
CA HIS A 199 -11.02 16.22 -13.39
C HIS A 199 -11.17 16.11 -14.92
N ALA A 200 -11.85 17.07 -15.54
CA ALA A 200 -12.10 17.04 -17.00
C ALA A 200 -10.81 17.11 -17.82
N ASN A 201 -9.80 17.84 -17.31
CA ASN A 201 -8.49 17.97 -17.93
C ASN A 201 -7.46 17.07 -17.21
N GLY A 202 -7.16 15.91 -17.81
CA GLY A 202 -6.17 14.93 -17.35
C GLY A 202 -6.73 13.72 -16.58
N GLY A 203 -7.97 13.81 -16.05
CA GLY A 203 -8.65 12.66 -15.46
C GLY A 203 -8.24 12.28 -14.04
N GLY A 204 -7.48 13.10 -13.32
CA GLY A 204 -7.11 12.84 -11.92
C GLY A 204 -8.25 13.03 -10.93
N TRP A 205 -8.04 12.62 -9.68
CA TRP A 205 -9.07 12.65 -8.63
C TRP A 205 -9.11 13.98 -7.89
N VAL A 206 -10.30 14.58 -7.79
CA VAL A 206 -10.55 15.81 -7.02
C VAL A 206 -11.64 15.55 -6.00
N ALA A 207 -11.31 15.69 -4.72
CA ALA A 207 -12.28 15.59 -3.63
C ALA A 207 -13.33 16.71 -3.73
N ASP A 208 -14.56 16.47 -3.29
CA ASP A 208 -15.64 17.47 -3.29
C ASP A 208 -15.29 18.72 -2.47
N SER A 209 -14.43 18.56 -1.47
CA SER A 209 -13.93 19.64 -0.61
C SER A 209 -12.81 20.47 -1.25
N ALA A 210 -12.20 19.97 -2.33
CA ALA A 210 -11.08 20.60 -3.01
C ALA A 210 -11.54 21.36 -4.27
N THR A 211 -10.70 22.29 -4.74
CA THR A 211 -10.97 23.07 -5.95
C THR A 211 -9.87 22.85 -6.98
N ALA A 212 -10.26 22.53 -8.21
CA ALA A 212 -9.36 22.46 -9.36
C ALA A 212 -9.97 23.27 -10.51
N ALA A 213 -9.19 24.21 -11.05
CA ALA A 213 -9.59 25.01 -12.21
C ALA A 213 -9.67 24.16 -13.47
N THR A 214 -10.63 24.42 -14.35
CA THR A 214 -10.78 23.70 -15.62
C THR A 214 -9.56 23.83 -16.53
N THR A 215 -8.80 24.91 -16.37
CA THR A 215 -7.53 25.22 -17.07
C THR A 215 -6.32 24.48 -16.50
N ALA A 216 -6.40 23.98 -15.26
CA ALA A 216 -5.34 23.17 -14.66
C ALA A 216 -5.35 21.75 -15.25
N TYR A 217 -4.19 21.12 -15.34
CA TYR A 217 -4.07 19.71 -15.74
C TYR A 217 -3.85 18.84 -14.51
N ILE A 218 -4.74 17.88 -14.28
CA ILE A 218 -4.62 16.89 -13.19
C ILE A 218 -4.53 15.51 -13.82
N GLY A 219 -3.33 14.93 -13.85
CA GLY A 219 -3.05 13.64 -14.47
C GLY A 219 -3.86 12.49 -13.85
N PRO A 220 -4.03 11.37 -14.57
CA PRO A 220 -5.01 10.33 -14.22
C PRO A 220 -4.79 9.66 -12.87
N ASP A 221 -3.55 9.65 -12.39
CA ASP A 221 -3.14 9.06 -11.11
C ASP A 221 -2.83 10.11 -10.03
N ALA A 222 -2.95 11.40 -10.35
CA ALA A 222 -2.76 12.52 -9.42
C ALA A 222 -4.04 12.82 -8.61
N MET A 223 -3.85 13.49 -7.47
CA MET A 223 -4.92 13.70 -6.49
C MET A 223 -4.94 15.12 -5.91
N VAL A 224 -6.13 15.69 -5.79
CA VAL A 224 -6.38 16.97 -5.12
C VAL A 224 -7.42 16.75 -4.01
N LEU A 225 -6.98 16.88 -2.76
CA LEU A 225 -7.67 16.42 -1.56
C LEU A 225 -7.85 17.54 -0.53
N GLY A 226 -8.61 17.28 0.53
CA GLY A 226 -8.85 18.26 1.59
C GLY A 226 -9.49 19.52 1.03
N GLY A 227 -9.09 20.69 1.52
CA GLY A 227 -9.44 22.01 0.99
C GLY A 227 -8.38 22.59 0.04
N ALA A 228 -7.57 21.75 -0.61
CA ALA A 228 -6.53 22.21 -1.52
C ALA A 228 -7.11 22.92 -2.75
N GLN A 229 -6.30 23.81 -3.33
CA GLN A 229 -6.65 24.58 -4.52
C GLN A 229 -5.58 24.40 -5.60
N VAL A 230 -5.99 23.95 -6.79
CA VAL A 230 -5.15 23.92 -8.00
C VAL A 230 -5.76 24.86 -9.03
N LEU A 231 -5.07 25.96 -9.30
CA LEU A 231 -5.61 27.12 -10.02
C LEU A 231 -4.83 27.37 -11.33
N ASP A 232 -5.36 28.27 -12.15
CA ASP A 232 -4.74 28.76 -13.39
C ASP A 232 -4.32 27.63 -14.34
N HIS A 233 -3.07 27.62 -14.81
CA HIS A 233 -2.49 26.62 -15.72
C HIS A 233 -1.56 25.63 -14.98
N ALA A 234 -1.77 25.44 -13.67
CA ALA A 234 -0.98 24.50 -12.89
C ALA A 234 -1.12 23.06 -13.40
N ILE A 235 -0.02 22.31 -13.30
CA ILE A 235 0.08 20.92 -13.74
C ILE A 235 0.38 20.04 -12.52
N VAL A 236 -0.51 19.11 -12.21
CA VAL A 236 -0.31 18.07 -11.19
C VAL A 236 -0.40 16.73 -11.89
N GLU A 237 0.69 15.98 -11.92
CA GLU A 237 0.80 14.78 -12.76
C GLU A 237 1.53 13.63 -12.05
N ASP A 238 1.71 12.51 -12.76
CA ASP A 238 2.20 11.26 -12.20
C ASP A 238 1.36 10.83 -10.99
N TYR A 239 1.99 10.65 -9.81
CA TYR A 239 1.36 10.24 -8.56
C TYR A 239 1.38 11.36 -7.52
N ALA A 240 1.46 12.62 -7.96
CA ALA A 240 1.50 13.77 -7.08
C ALA A 240 0.16 13.94 -6.32
N VAL A 241 0.27 14.39 -5.07
CA VAL A 241 -0.89 14.68 -4.22
C VAL A 241 -0.82 16.10 -3.68
N VAL A 242 -1.90 16.87 -3.84
CA VAL A 242 -2.11 18.17 -3.21
C VAL A 242 -3.23 18.03 -2.19
N THR A 243 -3.00 18.40 -0.93
CA THR A 243 -3.96 18.18 0.17
C THR A 243 -3.99 19.35 1.16
N ASP A 244 -4.85 19.23 2.17
CA ASP A 244 -5.04 20.16 3.28
C ASP A 244 -5.54 21.53 2.82
N ARG A 245 -4.76 22.61 2.94
CA ARG A 245 -5.07 23.96 2.44
C ARG A 245 -3.96 24.47 1.50
N ALA A 246 -3.23 23.55 0.86
CA ALA A 246 -2.18 23.91 -0.07
C ALA A 246 -2.75 24.55 -1.34
N VAL A 247 -1.98 25.45 -1.94
CA VAL A 247 -2.33 26.15 -3.18
C VAL A 247 -1.26 25.91 -4.23
N VAL A 248 -1.66 25.41 -5.40
CA VAL A 248 -0.82 25.30 -6.58
C VAL A 248 -1.43 26.18 -7.67
N SER A 249 -0.70 27.16 -8.20
CA SER A 249 -1.27 28.18 -9.11
C SER A 249 -0.30 28.59 -10.22
N ASP A 250 -0.73 29.53 -11.07
CA ASP A 250 0.00 30.02 -12.25
C ASP A 250 0.37 28.90 -13.25
N HIS A 251 1.67 28.64 -13.47
CA HIS A 251 2.21 27.61 -14.36
C HIS A 251 3.07 26.59 -13.58
N ALA A 252 2.85 26.46 -12.27
CA ALA A 252 3.57 25.54 -11.42
C ALA A 252 3.34 24.08 -11.84
N ARG A 253 4.37 23.23 -11.67
CA ARG A 253 4.33 21.80 -12.01
C ARG A 253 4.73 20.95 -10.81
N VAL A 254 3.82 20.07 -10.39
CA VAL A 254 4.01 19.08 -9.33
C VAL A 254 3.95 17.69 -9.96
N SER A 255 5.01 16.90 -9.78
CA SER A 255 5.19 15.63 -10.50
C SER A 255 5.79 14.52 -9.62
N GLY A 256 5.97 13.34 -10.21
CA GLY A 256 6.53 12.17 -9.55
C GLY A 256 5.67 11.67 -8.40
N ARG A 257 6.23 11.72 -7.18
CA ARG A 257 5.61 11.26 -5.93
C ARG A 257 5.56 12.38 -4.90
N ALA A 258 5.53 13.64 -5.33
CA ALA A 258 5.47 14.78 -4.43
C ALA A 258 4.14 14.82 -3.66
N VAL A 259 4.20 15.22 -2.39
CA VAL A 259 3.02 15.55 -1.59
C VAL A 259 3.11 17.02 -1.18
N VAL A 260 2.18 17.86 -1.67
CA VAL A 260 2.04 19.27 -1.30
C VAL A 260 0.92 19.39 -0.27
N ARG A 261 1.21 19.89 0.91
CA ARG A 261 0.30 19.80 2.07
C ARG A 261 0.40 20.98 3.03
N GLY A 262 -0.41 20.97 4.08
CA GLY A 262 -0.50 22.06 5.05
C GLY A 262 -1.05 23.34 4.41
N THR A 263 -0.25 24.41 4.44
CA THR A 263 -0.58 25.72 3.85
C THR A 263 0.41 26.14 2.76
N ALA A 264 1.14 25.17 2.20
CA ALA A 264 2.19 25.42 1.23
C ALA A 264 1.64 26.10 -0.04
N LYS A 265 2.45 26.94 -0.66
CA LYS A 265 2.14 27.60 -1.93
C LYS A 265 3.19 27.24 -2.97
N VAL A 266 2.76 26.69 -4.09
CA VAL A 266 3.61 26.42 -5.25
C VAL A 266 3.07 27.21 -6.44
N ASN A 267 3.81 28.21 -6.92
CA ASN A 267 3.27 29.16 -7.89
C ASN A 267 4.30 29.59 -8.95
N GLY A 268 3.96 30.58 -9.77
CA GLY A 268 4.81 31.03 -10.88
C GLY A 268 5.12 29.91 -11.88
N TYR A 269 6.40 29.59 -12.05
CA TYR A 269 6.90 28.55 -12.95
C TYR A 269 7.61 27.40 -12.21
N SER A 270 7.34 27.28 -10.91
CA SER A 270 8.06 26.37 -10.04
C SER A 270 7.80 24.91 -10.40
N ARG A 271 8.84 24.09 -10.28
CA ARG A 271 8.80 22.65 -10.59
C ARG A 271 9.25 21.88 -9.38
N THR A 272 8.36 21.05 -8.84
CA THR A 272 8.68 20.20 -7.70
C THR A 272 8.31 18.74 -7.98
N TRP A 273 9.22 17.85 -7.60
CA TRP A 273 9.05 16.40 -7.59
C TRP A 273 9.26 15.82 -6.18
N THR A 274 9.48 16.70 -5.19
CA THR A 274 9.66 16.38 -3.77
C THR A 274 8.50 16.95 -2.95
N SER A 275 8.22 16.36 -1.79
CA SER A 275 7.14 16.84 -0.91
C SER A 275 7.42 18.23 -0.36
N VAL A 276 6.38 19.08 -0.29
CA VAL A 276 6.42 20.46 0.22
C VAL A 276 5.33 20.61 1.29
N GLY A 277 5.64 21.24 2.43
CA GLY A 277 4.68 21.35 3.54
C GLY A 277 4.82 22.63 4.35
N GLY A 278 3.87 22.89 5.26
CA GLY A 278 3.96 24.03 6.18
C GLY A 278 3.66 25.37 5.52
N SER A 279 4.48 26.39 5.79
CA SER A 279 4.40 27.74 5.22
C SER A 279 5.34 27.96 4.04
N ASP A 280 5.89 26.87 3.48
CA ASP A 280 6.85 26.93 2.39
C ASP A 280 6.22 27.56 1.14
N VAL A 281 7.00 28.43 0.49
CA VAL A 281 6.69 29.04 -0.81
C VAL A 281 7.75 28.56 -1.79
N ALA A 282 7.33 27.82 -2.81
CA ALA A 282 8.19 27.28 -3.85
C ALA A 282 7.81 27.86 -5.21
#